data_AF-A0A2G9XYI9-F1
#
_entry.id   AF-A0A2G9XYI9-F1
#
_cell.length_a   1.000
_cell.length_b   1.000
_cell.length_c   1.000
_cell.angle_alpha   90.00
_cell.angle_beta   90.00
_cell.angle_gamma   90.00
#
_symmetry.space_group_name_H-M   'P 1'
#
loop_
_entity.id
_entity.type
_entity.pdbx_description
1 polymer ?
#
loop_
_entity_poly.entity_id
_entity_poly.type
_entity_poly.pdbx_seq_one_letter_code
_entity_poly.pdbx_strand_id
1 'polypeptide(L)'
;KMGIETLRLGEFEHNELMHGYQITFHKIPATPFKIGYLPRSLFPSKTVLEFLLDFGKKHRVVFFKIEPNVRKADFNNKTIRQFNNLTLSPHPLFPDWTIQLDLTLPEGELMKRMKSKTRYNVRLAQKKGVVVKEMSTDEGFKIFSNLYFETCKRQRYFGHTNRYHSLIWNSLKKETAHILIAFHQNVPLAAYE
;
A
#
# COMPACT_ATOMS: atom_id res chain seq x y z
N LYS A 1 -3.15 -4.34 -16.98
CA LYS A 1 -1.71 -4.50 -16.68
C LYS A 1 -1.04 -3.14 -16.69
N MET A 2 -0.15 -2.85 -15.73
CA MET A 2 0.52 -1.54 -15.57
C MET A 2 1.75 -1.34 -16.48
N GLY A 3 2.16 -2.38 -17.23
CA GLY A 3 3.29 -2.30 -18.17
C GLY A 3 4.68 -2.31 -17.52
N ILE A 4 4.75 -2.56 -16.21
CA ILE A 4 5.99 -2.58 -15.44
C ILE A 4 6.57 -4.00 -15.46
N GLU A 5 7.86 -4.11 -15.76
CA GLU A 5 8.61 -5.37 -15.66
C GLU A 5 8.71 -5.80 -14.19
N THR A 6 8.48 -7.09 -13.92
CA THR A 6 8.53 -7.63 -12.57
C THR A 6 9.43 -8.85 -12.46
N LEU A 7 10.08 -9.00 -11.31
CA LEU A 7 10.78 -10.22 -10.89
C LEU A 7 10.16 -10.70 -9.59
N ARG A 8 9.82 -11.99 -9.53
CA ARG A 8 9.31 -12.64 -8.32
C ARG A 8 10.34 -13.64 -7.83
N LEU A 9 10.65 -13.56 -6.54
CA LEU A 9 11.56 -14.47 -5.86
C LEU A 9 10.81 -15.19 -4.75
N GLY A 10 11.13 -16.46 -4.55
CA GLY A 10 10.69 -17.24 -3.40
C GLY A 10 11.90 -17.77 -2.65
N GLU A 11 11.89 -17.64 -1.34
CA GLU A 11 12.80 -18.36 -0.44
C GLU A 11 12.13 -19.64 0.02
N PHE A 12 12.82 -20.78 -0.14
CA PHE A 12 12.27 -22.08 0.16
C PHE A 12 13.09 -22.82 1.21
N GLU A 13 12.42 -23.53 2.09
CA GLU A 13 13.00 -24.47 3.05
C GLU A 13 12.29 -25.82 2.90
N HIS A 14 13.02 -26.92 2.68
CA HIS A 14 12.42 -28.24 2.42
C HIS A 14 11.30 -28.25 1.35
N ASN A 15 11.45 -27.48 0.27
CA ASN A 15 10.45 -27.24 -0.79
C ASN A 15 9.19 -26.45 -0.38
N GLU A 16 9.12 -25.94 0.84
CA GLU A 16 8.05 -25.04 1.28
C GLU A 16 8.44 -23.57 1.05
N LEU A 17 7.52 -22.78 0.49
CA LEU A 17 7.73 -21.35 0.28
C LEU A 17 7.64 -20.62 1.62
N MET A 18 8.76 -20.11 2.09
CA MET A 18 8.86 -19.36 3.35
C MET A 18 8.53 -17.88 3.14
N HIS A 19 9.17 -17.25 2.14
CA HIS A 19 8.99 -15.83 1.86
C HIS A 19 8.89 -15.56 0.36
N GLY A 20 8.01 -14.64 -0.02
CA GLY A 20 7.86 -14.15 -1.39
C GLY A 20 8.29 -12.68 -1.52
N TYR A 21 9.00 -12.35 -2.59
CA TYR A 21 9.41 -10.99 -2.93
C TYR A 21 8.95 -10.64 -4.35
N GLN A 22 8.37 -9.45 -4.52
CA GLN A 22 8.00 -8.93 -5.84
C GLN A 22 8.72 -7.61 -6.10
N ILE A 23 9.66 -7.65 -7.03
CA ILE A 23 10.43 -6.50 -7.48
C ILE A 23 9.79 -5.94 -8.74
N THR A 24 9.73 -4.61 -8.84
CA THR A 24 9.35 -3.86 -10.04
C THR A 24 10.56 -3.15 -10.63
N PHE A 25 10.67 -3.05 -11.96
CA PHE A 25 11.77 -2.35 -12.61
C PHE A 25 11.30 -1.11 -13.37
N HIS A 26 12.03 -0.02 -13.16
CA HIS A 26 11.71 1.31 -13.70
C HIS A 26 12.89 1.81 -14.53
N LYS A 27 12.67 2.04 -15.83
CA LYS A 27 13.72 2.51 -16.74
C LYS A 27 14.14 3.94 -16.42
N ILE A 28 15.44 4.21 -16.48
CA ILE A 28 15.97 5.57 -16.35
C ILE A 28 15.90 6.23 -17.75
N PRO A 29 15.20 7.37 -17.92
CA PRO A 29 15.08 8.03 -19.22
C PRO A 29 16.43 8.26 -19.90
N ALA A 30 16.47 8.09 -21.23
CA ALA A 30 17.65 8.28 -22.06
C ALA A 30 18.87 7.38 -21.74
N THR A 31 18.70 6.31 -20.96
CA THR A 31 19.79 5.35 -20.68
C THR A 31 19.31 3.90 -20.84
N PRO A 32 20.24 2.93 -20.98
CA PRO A 32 19.89 1.51 -20.97
C PRO A 32 19.70 0.95 -19.55
N PHE A 33 19.80 1.78 -18.51
CA PHE A 33 19.77 1.37 -17.11
C PHE A 33 18.36 1.44 -16.51
N LYS A 34 18.15 0.69 -15.43
CA LYS A 34 16.91 0.66 -14.67
C LYS A 34 17.14 0.67 -13.15
N ILE A 35 16.09 0.94 -12.40
CA ILE A 35 16.05 0.87 -10.95
C ILE A 35 15.13 -0.29 -10.55
N GLY A 36 15.60 -1.15 -9.65
CA GLY A 36 14.77 -2.17 -9.02
C GLY A 36 14.09 -1.61 -7.77
N TYR A 37 12.81 -1.91 -7.57
CA TYR A 37 12.07 -1.48 -6.39
C TYR A 37 11.30 -2.65 -5.77
N LEU A 38 11.60 -2.93 -4.50
CA LEU A 38 10.97 -3.93 -3.65
C LEU A 38 10.14 -3.22 -2.56
N PRO A 39 8.85 -2.91 -2.85
CA PRO A 39 7.95 -2.27 -1.90
C PRO A 39 7.38 -3.26 -0.86
N ARG A 40 7.25 -2.79 0.40
CA ARG A 40 6.46 -3.41 1.48
C ARG A 40 6.71 -4.91 1.67
N SER A 41 7.96 -5.33 1.53
CA SER A 41 8.37 -6.72 1.72
C SER A 41 8.74 -7.02 3.17
N LEU A 42 9.07 -8.27 3.48
CA LEU A 42 9.95 -8.56 4.61
C LEU A 42 11.34 -8.01 4.32
N PHE A 43 12.17 -7.88 5.36
CA PHE A 43 13.58 -7.56 5.12
C PHE A 43 14.25 -8.74 4.40
N PRO A 44 14.85 -8.55 3.21
CA PRO A 44 15.43 -9.65 2.45
C PRO A 44 16.59 -10.31 3.20
N SER A 45 16.70 -11.64 3.12
CA SER A 45 17.84 -12.36 3.67
C SER A 45 19.13 -12.01 2.95
N LYS A 46 20.27 -12.43 3.52
CA LYS A 46 21.59 -12.30 2.88
C LYS A 46 21.61 -12.92 1.48
N THR A 47 21.07 -14.12 1.33
CA THR A 47 21.02 -14.84 0.06
C THR A 47 20.24 -14.06 -1.00
N VAL A 48 19.09 -13.46 -0.62
CA VAL A 48 18.29 -12.64 -1.53
C VAL A 48 19.04 -11.36 -1.90
N LEU A 49 19.70 -10.69 -0.95
CA LEU A 49 20.50 -9.49 -1.22
C LEU A 49 21.68 -9.77 -2.16
N GLU A 50 22.40 -10.87 -1.97
CA GLU A 50 23.50 -11.30 -2.85
C GLU A 50 22.99 -11.63 -4.25
N PHE A 51 21.87 -12.36 -4.35
CA PHE A 51 21.22 -12.62 -5.62
C PHE A 51 20.83 -11.32 -6.35
N LEU A 52 20.21 -10.35 -5.65
CA LEU A 52 19.82 -9.07 -6.24
C LEU A 52 21.04 -8.29 -6.74
N LEU A 53 22.15 -8.31 -6.00
CA LEU A 53 23.39 -7.67 -6.43
C LEU A 53 23.91 -8.25 -7.75
N ASP A 54 23.95 -9.57 -7.87
CA ASP A 54 24.42 -10.25 -9.08
C ASP A 54 23.43 -10.10 -10.25
N PHE A 55 22.14 -10.17 -9.97
CA PHE A 55 21.10 -9.87 -10.94
C PHE A 55 21.25 -8.44 -11.46
N GLY A 56 21.48 -7.47 -10.57
CA GLY A 56 21.61 -6.06 -10.95
C GLY A 56 22.76 -5.81 -11.92
N LYS A 57 23.93 -6.41 -11.66
CA LYS A 57 25.11 -6.37 -12.54
C LYS A 57 24.81 -6.93 -13.93
N LYS A 58 24.09 -8.05 -14.02
CA LYS A 58 23.75 -8.72 -15.30
C LYS A 58 22.66 -7.99 -16.08
N HIS A 59 21.76 -7.28 -15.40
CA HIS A 59 20.54 -6.72 -16.00
C HIS A 59 20.50 -5.18 -16.02
N ARG A 60 21.66 -4.52 -15.92
CA ARG A 60 21.80 -3.05 -15.96
C ARG A 60 20.92 -2.33 -14.93
N VAL A 61 20.84 -2.89 -13.73
CA VAL A 61 20.12 -2.26 -12.60
C VAL A 61 21.12 -1.44 -11.79
N VAL A 62 20.88 -0.13 -11.64
CA VAL A 62 21.80 0.76 -10.93
C VAL A 62 21.77 0.51 -9.43
N PHE A 63 20.56 0.34 -8.87
CA PHE A 63 20.36 -0.03 -7.48
C PHE A 63 19.00 -0.71 -7.28
N PHE A 64 18.87 -1.42 -6.16
CA PHE A 64 17.59 -1.88 -5.64
C PHE A 64 17.20 -1.03 -4.46
N LYS A 65 16.02 -0.43 -4.52
CA LYS A 65 15.40 0.23 -3.38
C LYS A 65 14.49 -0.75 -2.68
N ILE A 66 14.68 -0.91 -1.38
CA ILE A 66 13.96 -1.85 -0.55
C ILE A 66 13.26 -1.06 0.55
N GLU A 67 11.93 -1.19 0.63
CA GLU A 67 11.11 -0.55 1.67
C GLU A 67 10.35 -1.62 2.46
N PRO A 68 11.01 -2.29 3.41
CA PRO A 68 10.43 -3.41 4.13
C PRO A 68 9.37 -2.94 5.12
N ASN A 69 8.31 -3.73 5.29
CA ASN A 69 7.25 -3.48 6.26
C ASN A 69 7.63 -4.05 7.65
N VAL A 70 8.68 -3.49 8.24
CA VAL A 70 9.23 -3.88 9.55
C VAL A 70 9.21 -2.68 10.49
N ARG A 71 9.10 -2.92 11.80
CA ARG A 71 9.18 -1.81 12.76
C ARG A 71 10.63 -1.36 12.89
N LYS A 72 10.83 -0.04 12.95
CA LYS A 72 12.15 0.56 13.14
C LYS A 72 12.85 0.07 14.42
N ALA A 73 12.09 -0.19 15.48
CA ALA A 73 12.62 -0.70 16.75
C ALA A 73 13.18 -2.13 16.64
N ASP A 74 12.63 -2.95 15.74
CA ASP A 74 13.08 -4.32 15.51
C ASP A 74 14.37 -4.33 14.66
N PHE A 75 14.68 -3.20 14.01
CA PHE A 75 15.86 -3.02 13.18
C PHE A 75 17.01 -2.39 13.99
N ASN A 76 17.98 -3.22 14.39
CA ASN A 76 19.22 -2.71 14.96
C ASN A 76 20.21 -2.30 13.84
N ASN A 77 21.03 -1.29 14.10
CA ASN A 77 22.09 -0.86 13.17
C ASN A 77 23.09 -1.99 12.84
N LYS A 78 23.19 -3.04 13.65
CA LYS A 78 24.07 -4.19 13.39
C LYS A 78 23.59 -5.01 12.18
N THR A 79 22.28 -5.18 12.01
CA THR A 79 21.67 -5.94 10.90
C THR A 79 21.96 -5.26 9.56
N ILE A 80 21.87 -3.93 9.49
CA ILE A 80 22.21 -3.17 8.27
C ILE A 80 23.73 -3.18 8.03
N ARG A 81 24.54 -2.99 9.08
CA ARG A 81 26.01 -2.97 8.98
C ARG A 81 26.64 -4.31 8.58
N GLN A 82 25.93 -5.43 8.72
CA GLN A 82 26.39 -6.72 8.22
C GLN A 82 26.46 -6.77 6.68
N PHE A 83 25.83 -5.81 6.00
CA PHE A 83 25.83 -5.72 4.54
C PHE A 83 26.56 -4.47 4.08
N ASN A 84 27.79 -4.63 3.60
CA ASN A 84 28.63 -3.51 3.13
C ASN A 84 28.02 -2.72 1.96
N ASN A 85 27.05 -3.29 1.24
CA ASN A 85 26.42 -2.71 0.06
C ASN A 85 25.03 -2.09 0.33
N LEU A 86 24.61 -1.99 1.59
CA LEU A 86 23.36 -1.32 1.96
C LEU A 86 23.61 0.08 2.48
N THR A 87 22.81 1.02 1.99
CA THR A 87 22.77 2.39 2.49
C THR A 87 21.34 2.82 2.76
N LEU A 88 21.14 3.68 3.76
CA LEU A 88 19.82 4.24 4.04
C LEU A 88 19.45 5.24 2.93
N SER A 89 18.29 5.01 2.31
CA SER A 89 17.74 5.94 1.32
C SER A 89 17.17 7.18 2.03
N PRO A 90 17.57 8.41 1.64
CA PRO A 90 17.02 9.64 2.23
C PRO A 90 15.59 9.95 1.74
N HIS A 91 15.10 9.24 0.73
CA HIS A 91 13.80 9.49 0.11
C HIS A 91 12.92 8.25 0.23
N PRO A 92 12.14 8.07 1.31
CA PRO A 92 11.16 6.98 1.37
C PRO A 92 9.98 7.25 0.42
N LEU A 93 9.39 6.21 -0.18
CA LEU A 93 8.15 6.27 -0.96
C LEU A 93 6.92 5.99 -0.10
N PHE A 94 7.06 5.15 0.93
CA PHE A 94 6.04 4.99 1.97
C PHE A 94 6.29 5.90 3.17
N PRO A 95 5.23 6.39 3.85
CA PRO A 95 5.39 7.09 5.12
C PRO A 95 6.00 6.20 6.20
N ASP A 96 6.92 6.78 6.99
CA ASP A 96 7.56 6.09 8.12
C ASP A 96 6.59 5.80 9.28
N TRP A 97 5.49 6.54 9.35
CA TRP A 97 4.50 6.47 10.42
C TRP A 97 3.17 5.95 9.88
N THR A 98 2.62 4.94 10.53
CA THR A 98 1.32 4.36 10.21
C THR A 98 0.49 4.29 11.49
N ILE A 99 -0.82 4.54 11.38
CA ILE A 99 -1.78 4.31 12.47
C ILE A 99 -2.35 2.90 12.29
N GLN A 100 -2.19 2.04 13.30
CA GLN A 100 -2.73 0.68 13.30
C GLN A 100 -3.86 0.57 14.33
N LEU A 101 -4.96 -0.06 13.95
CA LEU A 101 -6.09 -0.36 14.83
C LEU A 101 -6.19 -1.88 15.02
N ASP A 102 -6.18 -2.32 16.27
CA ASP A 102 -6.31 -3.73 16.63
C ASP A 102 -7.79 -4.15 16.60
N LEU A 103 -8.19 -4.80 15.52
CA LEU A 103 -9.57 -5.25 15.30
C LEU A 103 -9.95 -6.52 16.08
N THR A 104 -9.04 -7.10 16.87
CA THR A 104 -9.37 -8.26 17.73
C THR A 104 -10.22 -7.86 18.95
N LEU A 105 -10.30 -6.56 19.23
CA LEU A 105 -11.04 -6.01 20.35
C LEU A 105 -12.53 -5.86 20.03
N PRO A 106 -13.42 -6.04 21.03
CA PRO A 106 -14.85 -5.75 20.87
C PRO A 106 -15.10 -4.28 20.48
N GLU A 107 -16.15 -4.02 19.70
CA GLU A 107 -16.52 -2.69 19.23
C GLU A 107 -16.60 -1.64 20.35
N GLY A 108 -17.17 -2.02 21.51
CA GLY A 108 -17.27 -1.13 22.67
C GLY A 108 -15.90 -0.67 23.17
N GLU A 109 -14.90 -1.54 23.17
CA GLU A 109 -13.52 -1.22 23.57
C GLU A 109 -12.80 -0.39 22.51
N LEU A 110 -12.99 -0.72 21.22
CA LEU A 110 -12.52 0.11 20.11
C LEU A 110 -13.02 1.54 20.23
N MET A 111 -14.33 1.71 20.45
CA MET A 111 -14.94 3.02 20.64
C MET A 111 -14.34 3.74 21.84
N LYS A 112 -14.23 3.10 23.01
CA LYS A 112 -13.63 3.72 24.22
C LYS A 112 -12.22 4.26 23.99
N ARG A 113 -11.39 3.56 23.22
CA ARG A 113 -10.01 3.97 22.89
C ARG A 113 -9.93 5.18 21.95
N MET A 114 -10.97 5.48 21.18
CA MET A 114 -11.00 6.68 20.33
C MET A 114 -11.04 7.97 21.17
N LYS A 115 -10.54 9.08 20.64
CA LYS A 115 -10.69 10.41 21.26
C LYS A 115 -12.19 10.75 21.42
N SER A 116 -12.53 11.49 22.48
CA SER A 116 -13.93 11.84 22.81
C SER A 116 -14.69 12.45 21.63
N LYS A 117 -14.06 13.40 20.91
CA LYS A 117 -14.64 14.04 19.72
C LYS A 117 -14.91 13.05 18.58
N THR A 118 -14.04 12.07 18.39
CA THR A 118 -14.23 11.02 17.38
C THR A 118 -15.47 10.18 17.70
N ARG A 119 -15.58 9.68 18.94
CA ARG A 119 -16.76 8.91 19.38
C ARG A 119 -18.05 9.71 19.24
N TYR A 120 -18.02 10.98 19.63
CA TYR A 120 -19.15 11.88 19.50
C TYR A 120 -19.59 12.03 18.05
N ASN A 121 -18.65 12.28 17.13
CA ASN A 121 -18.95 12.45 15.70
C ASN A 121 -19.50 11.18 15.05
N VAL A 122 -18.98 10.00 15.40
CA VAL A 122 -19.51 8.71 14.91
C VAL A 122 -20.99 8.57 15.31
N ARG A 123 -21.32 8.77 16.58
CA ARG A 123 -22.71 8.71 17.08
C ARG A 123 -23.60 9.79 16.49
N LEU A 124 -23.05 10.99 16.30
CA LEU A 124 -23.78 12.10 15.69
C LEU A 124 -24.16 11.77 14.24
N ALA A 125 -23.24 11.20 13.44
CA ALA A 125 -23.52 10.78 12.08
C ALA A 125 -24.66 9.74 12.04
N GLN A 126 -24.59 8.72 12.90
CA GLN A 126 -25.65 7.72 13.04
C GLN A 126 -26.99 8.35 13.44
N LYS A 127 -27.00 9.22 14.46
CA LYS A 127 -28.22 9.93 14.91
C LYS A 127 -28.81 10.83 13.82
N LYS A 128 -27.97 11.36 12.93
CA LYS A 128 -28.40 12.17 11.77
C LYS A 128 -28.84 11.32 10.58
N GLY A 129 -28.88 9.99 10.69
CA GLY A 129 -29.37 9.10 9.62
C GLY A 129 -28.32 8.80 8.55
N VAL A 130 -27.03 8.98 8.84
CA VAL A 130 -25.97 8.52 7.94
C VAL A 130 -25.87 6.99 8.01
N VAL A 131 -25.88 6.34 6.86
CA VAL A 131 -25.75 4.88 6.72
C VAL A 131 -24.58 4.55 5.82
N VAL A 132 -23.78 3.56 6.20
CA VAL A 132 -22.69 3.04 5.36
C VAL A 132 -23.16 1.78 4.68
N LYS A 133 -23.00 1.69 3.37
CA LYS A 133 -23.29 0.50 2.57
C LYS A 133 -22.03 0.04 1.88
N GLU A 134 -21.80 -1.27 1.88
CA GLU A 134 -20.84 -1.86 0.97
C GLU A 134 -21.46 -1.94 -0.43
N MET A 135 -20.80 -1.34 -1.41
CA MET A 135 -21.18 -1.32 -2.81
C MET A 135 -19.98 -1.71 -3.67
N SER A 136 -19.45 -2.91 -3.44
CA SER A 136 -18.32 -3.52 -4.16
C SER A 136 -18.73 -3.96 -5.58
N THR A 137 -19.29 -3.02 -6.35
CA THR A 137 -19.79 -3.20 -7.72
C THR A 137 -19.25 -2.08 -8.63
N ASP A 138 -19.40 -2.25 -9.94
CA ASP A 138 -18.98 -1.20 -10.90
C ASP A 138 -19.78 0.11 -10.73
N GLU A 139 -21.01 0.03 -10.20
CA GLU A 139 -21.80 1.20 -9.80
C GLU A 139 -21.18 1.92 -8.60
N GLY A 140 -20.81 1.18 -7.54
CA GLY A 140 -20.14 1.76 -6.38
C GLY A 140 -18.78 2.35 -6.73
N PHE A 141 -18.01 1.71 -7.62
CA PHE A 141 -16.77 2.26 -8.17
C PHE A 141 -16.98 3.60 -8.88
N LYS A 142 -18.05 3.76 -9.64
CA LYS A 142 -18.39 5.04 -10.28
C LYS A 142 -18.65 6.13 -9.25
N ILE A 143 -19.39 5.82 -8.17
CA ILE A 143 -19.65 6.77 -7.09
C ILE A 143 -18.35 7.15 -6.37
N PHE A 144 -17.52 6.16 -6.03
CA PHE A 144 -16.19 6.38 -5.44
C PHE A 144 -15.32 7.29 -6.31
N SER A 145 -15.18 6.96 -7.59
CA SER A 145 -14.33 7.72 -8.53
C SER A 145 -14.78 9.18 -8.63
N ASN A 146 -16.10 9.43 -8.72
CA ASN A 146 -16.64 10.79 -8.71
C ASN A 146 -16.27 11.56 -7.44
N LEU A 147 -16.54 10.98 -6.25
CA LEU A 147 -16.22 11.62 -4.97
C LEU A 147 -14.72 11.83 -4.77
N TYR A 148 -13.88 10.92 -5.27
CA TYR A 148 -12.43 11.02 -5.24
C TYR A 148 -11.96 12.25 -6.05
N PHE A 149 -12.40 12.39 -7.30
CA PHE A 149 -11.98 13.51 -8.15
C PHE A 149 -12.56 14.86 -7.70
N GLU A 150 -13.78 14.88 -7.17
CA GLU A 150 -14.32 16.06 -6.51
C GLU A 150 -13.47 16.48 -5.32
N THR A 151 -12.96 15.51 -4.55
CA THR A 151 -12.06 15.76 -3.42
C THR A 151 -10.70 16.26 -3.88
N CYS A 152 -10.09 15.67 -4.92
CA CYS A 152 -8.86 16.17 -5.54
C CYS A 152 -9.01 17.63 -6.01
N LYS A 153 -10.11 17.95 -6.69
CA LYS A 153 -10.41 19.32 -7.17
C LYS A 153 -10.56 20.30 -6.00
N ARG A 154 -11.32 19.92 -4.97
CA ARG A 154 -11.58 20.75 -3.79
C ARG A 154 -10.31 21.01 -2.98
N GLN A 155 -9.48 19.98 -2.79
CA GLN A 155 -8.26 20.03 -1.99
C GLN A 155 -7.01 20.44 -2.79
N ARG A 156 -7.13 20.59 -4.11
CA ARG A 156 -6.06 21.00 -5.03
C ARG A 156 -4.80 20.10 -4.97
N TYR A 157 -5.00 18.78 -4.89
CA TYR A 157 -3.91 17.81 -5.03
C TYR A 157 -4.08 16.92 -6.26
N PHE A 158 -2.96 16.43 -6.78
CA PHE A 158 -2.92 15.50 -7.89
C PHE A 158 -3.06 14.07 -7.39
N GLY A 159 -4.27 13.53 -7.51
CA GLY A 159 -4.55 12.12 -7.25
C GLY A 159 -4.11 11.21 -8.41
N HIS A 160 -4.31 9.91 -8.23
CA HIS A 160 -4.14 8.96 -9.32
C HIS A 160 -5.22 9.11 -10.38
N THR A 161 -4.91 8.69 -11.61
CA THR A 161 -5.85 8.81 -12.74
C THR A 161 -7.03 7.84 -12.60
N ASN A 162 -8.14 8.13 -13.27
CA ASN A 162 -9.28 7.20 -13.30
C ASN A 162 -8.85 5.82 -13.83
N ARG A 163 -7.97 5.80 -14.84
CA ARG A 163 -7.39 4.57 -15.38
C ARG A 163 -6.66 3.75 -14.31
N TYR A 164 -5.92 4.39 -13.41
CA TYR A 164 -5.25 3.71 -12.30
C TYR A 164 -6.27 3.03 -11.38
N HIS A 165 -7.25 3.79 -10.88
CA HIS A 165 -8.30 3.25 -10.02
C HIS A 165 -9.08 2.13 -10.72
N SER A 166 -9.46 2.29 -11.99
CA SER A 166 -10.15 1.26 -12.76
C SER A 166 -9.31 -0.01 -12.93
N LEU A 167 -7.98 0.12 -13.07
CA LEU A 167 -7.10 -1.05 -13.14
C LEU A 167 -7.01 -1.78 -11.79
N ILE A 168 -6.94 -1.05 -10.68
CA ILE A 168 -6.94 -1.62 -9.32
C ILE A 168 -8.26 -2.34 -9.07
N TRP A 169 -9.38 -1.63 -9.24
CA TRP A 169 -10.73 -2.18 -9.07
C TRP A 169 -10.93 -3.46 -9.88
N ASN A 170 -10.69 -3.42 -11.20
CA ASN A 170 -10.90 -4.61 -12.03
C ASN A 170 -9.94 -5.77 -11.72
N SER A 171 -8.78 -5.49 -11.11
CA SER A 171 -7.83 -6.54 -10.72
C SER A 171 -8.18 -7.18 -9.38
N LEU A 172 -8.78 -6.42 -8.44
CA LEU A 172 -8.94 -6.84 -7.04
C LEU A 172 -10.39 -7.01 -6.59
N LYS A 173 -11.39 -6.54 -7.36
CA LYS A 173 -12.82 -6.57 -6.97
C LYS A 173 -13.41 -7.95 -6.69
N LYS A 174 -12.77 -9.01 -7.17
CA LYS A 174 -13.20 -10.40 -6.95
C LYS A 174 -12.57 -11.04 -5.71
N GLU A 175 -11.54 -10.41 -5.15
CA GLU A 175 -10.72 -11.01 -4.11
C GLU A 175 -10.72 -10.17 -2.82
N THR A 176 -10.29 -8.92 -2.89
CA THR A 176 -9.93 -8.15 -1.69
C THR A 176 -10.35 -6.68 -1.71
N ALA A 177 -10.79 -6.12 -2.85
CA ALA A 177 -11.23 -4.73 -2.90
C ALA A 177 -12.70 -4.59 -2.47
N HIS A 178 -12.95 -3.70 -1.52
CA HIS A 178 -14.28 -3.42 -0.98
C HIS A 178 -14.57 -1.93 -1.05
N ILE A 179 -15.75 -1.55 -1.55
CA ILE A 179 -16.13 -0.15 -1.63
C ILE A 179 -17.19 0.14 -0.57
N LEU A 180 -16.88 1.00 0.38
CA LEU A 180 -17.79 1.45 1.43
C LEU A 180 -18.25 2.88 1.14
N ILE A 181 -19.56 3.11 1.07
CA ILE A 181 -20.13 4.42 0.75
C ILE A 181 -21.06 4.86 1.87
N ALA A 182 -20.81 6.04 2.42
CA ALA A 182 -21.68 6.70 3.38
C ALA A 182 -22.77 7.50 2.66
N PHE A 183 -24.03 7.30 3.05
CA PHE A 183 -25.19 7.97 2.50
C PHE A 183 -25.95 8.75 3.56
N HIS A 184 -26.55 9.87 3.17
CA HIS A 184 -27.58 10.56 3.94
C HIS A 184 -28.75 10.88 3.01
N GLN A 185 -29.97 10.43 3.35
CA GLN A 185 -31.16 10.60 2.50
C GLN A 185 -30.92 10.16 1.04
N ASN A 186 -30.26 9.01 0.85
CA ASN A 186 -29.84 8.45 -0.45
C ASN A 186 -28.81 9.26 -1.25
N VAL A 187 -28.27 10.34 -0.70
CA VAL A 187 -27.17 11.10 -1.29
C VAL A 187 -25.84 10.54 -0.80
N PRO A 188 -24.91 10.11 -1.68
CA PRO A 188 -23.58 9.67 -1.28
C PRO A 188 -22.76 10.87 -0.78
N LEU A 189 -22.17 10.73 0.41
CA LEU A 189 -21.40 11.78 1.09
C LEU A 189 -19.89 11.54 1.03
N ALA A 190 -19.49 10.28 1.19
CA ALA A 190 -18.10 9.86 1.22
C ALA A 190 -18.00 8.40 0.76
N ALA A 191 -16.88 8.06 0.14
CA ALA A 191 -16.59 6.70 -0.29
C ALA A 191 -15.14 6.35 0.05
N TYR A 192 -14.90 5.07 0.30
CA TYR A 192 -13.59 4.49 0.52
C TYR A 192 -13.50 3.19 -0.29
N GLU A 193 -12.41 3.03 -1.06
CA GLU A 193 -12.04 1.85 -1.86
C GLU A 193 -10.87 1.11 -1.20
#